data_AF-A6UVB2-F1
#
_entry.id   AF-A6UVB2-F1
#
_cell.length_a   1.000
_cell.length_b   1.000
_cell.length_c   1.000
_cell.angle_alpha   90.00
_cell.angle_beta   90.00
_cell.angle_gamma   90.00
#
_symmetry.space_group_name_H-M   'P 1'
#
loop_
_entity.id
_entity.type
_entity.pdbx_description
1 polymer ?
#
loop_
_entity_poly.entity_id
_entity_poly.type
_entity_poly.pdbx_seq_one_letter_code
_entity_poly.pdbx_strand_id
1 'polypeptide(L)'
;MIFDSDVLIGTIILMIGMGYWTVSLTEHNDVYMGAVQNEYQFDKGISTMELLASSGVLQDAVLLYYFDEENGALKNKSIQLLNESIRLNNYKLQIDNNTILSKNFNGSSSYYIIATVTLNRSEGWYVIYGDENDINISNKRYIDYSDAISKYNTNIRMPVYYSKNTTSSKVKLYIGG
;
A
#
# COMPACT_ATOMS: atom_id res chain seq x y z
N MET A 1 32.31 35.35 -54.11
CA MET A 1 31.18 35.28 -53.15
C MET A 1 30.55 33.89 -53.03
N ILE A 2 31.17 32.81 -53.55
CA ILE A 2 30.67 31.43 -53.33
C ILE A 2 30.98 30.94 -51.90
N PHE A 3 32.10 31.38 -51.33
CA PHE A 3 32.57 30.93 -50.01
C PHE A 3 31.74 31.43 -48.81
N ASP A 4 31.07 32.60 -48.88
CA ASP A 4 30.21 33.09 -47.78
C ASP A 4 28.87 32.35 -47.71
N SER A 5 28.28 32.05 -48.86
CA SER A 5 26.98 31.35 -48.96
C SER A 5 27.08 29.91 -48.45
N ASP A 6 28.12 29.18 -48.85
CA ASP A 6 28.30 27.78 -48.44
C ASP A 6 28.63 27.64 -46.95
N VAL A 7 29.40 28.59 -46.39
CA VAL A 7 29.68 28.64 -44.95
C VAL A 7 28.42 28.99 -44.16
N LEU A 8 27.60 29.92 -44.64
CA LEU A 8 26.33 30.28 -43.99
C LEU A 8 25.36 29.09 -43.99
N ILE A 9 25.21 28.40 -45.11
CA ILE A 9 24.35 27.20 -45.23
C ILE A 9 24.86 26.07 -44.34
N GLY A 10 26.18 25.81 -44.32
CA GLY A 10 26.79 24.82 -43.45
C GLY A 10 26.56 25.11 -41.97
N THR A 11 26.60 26.38 -41.58
CA THR A 11 26.34 26.82 -40.19
C THR A 11 24.88 26.60 -39.79
N ILE A 12 23.93 26.88 -40.68
CA ILE A 12 22.50 26.65 -40.44
C ILE A 12 22.20 25.15 -40.27
N ILE A 13 22.78 24.30 -41.12
CA ILE A 13 22.60 22.84 -41.02
C ILE A 13 23.14 22.31 -39.69
N LEU A 14 24.33 22.79 -39.26
CA LEU A 14 24.91 22.44 -37.97
C LEU A 14 24.04 22.87 -36.79
N MET A 15 23.49 24.08 -36.85
CA MET A 15 22.64 24.63 -35.79
C MET A 15 21.33 23.84 -35.64
N ILE A 16 20.72 23.46 -36.78
CA ILE A 16 19.53 22.59 -36.80
C ILE A 16 19.87 21.20 -36.27
N GLY A 17 20.98 20.60 -36.71
CA GLY A 17 21.42 19.28 -36.27
C GLY A 17 21.71 19.22 -34.76
N MET A 18 22.38 20.24 -34.21
CA MET A 18 22.60 20.37 -32.77
C MET A 18 21.29 20.56 -32.01
N GLY A 19 20.34 21.33 -32.54
CA GLY A 19 19.01 21.48 -31.95
C GLY A 19 18.27 20.15 -31.83
N TYR A 20 18.18 19.39 -32.93
CA TYR A 20 17.55 18.07 -32.93
C TYR A 20 18.25 17.08 -31.99
N TRP A 21 19.59 17.07 -31.98
CA TRP A 21 20.36 16.21 -31.08
C TRP A 21 20.09 16.53 -29.60
N THR A 22 20.05 17.82 -29.25
CA THR A 22 19.83 18.25 -27.85
C THR A 22 18.43 17.87 -27.37
N VAL A 23 17.40 18.09 -28.20
CA VAL A 23 16.01 17.71 -27.89
C VAL A 23 15.88 16.19 -27.77
N SER A 24 16.49 15.44 -28.68
CA SER A 24 16.49 13.97 -28.63
C SER A 24 17.18 13.45 -27.36
N LEU A 25 18.27 14.07 -26.92
CA LEU A 25 18.99 13.68 -25.71
C LEU A 25 18.14 13.93 -24.46
N THR A 26 17.45 15.08 -24.38
CA THR A 26 16.56 15.39 -23.25
C THR A 26 15.37 14.44 -23.20
N GLU A 27 14.72 14.17 -24.33
CA GLU A 27 13.57 13.25 -24.38
C GLU A 27 13.98 11.83 -23.97
N HIS A 28 15.12 11.32 -24.45
CA HIS A 28 15.60 10.01 -24.04
C HIS A 28 15.93 9.97 -22.54
N ASN A 29 16.66 10.97 -22.05
CA ASN A 29 17.07 11.00 -20.65
C ASN A 29 15.87 11.11 -19.70
N ASP A 30 14.85 11.90 -20.06
CA ASP A 30 13.62 12.04 -19.28
C ASP A 30 12.82 10.73 -19.26
N VAL A 31 12.77 10.00 -20.39
CA VAL A 31 12.13 8.67 -20.46
C VAL A 31 12.87 7.66 -19.59
N TYR A 32 14.20 7.62 -19.64
CA TYR A 32 15.00 6.74 -18.78
C TYR A 32 14.85 7.09 -17.29
N MET A 33 14.90 8.38 -16.96
CA MET A 33 14.71 8.86 -15.60
C MET A 33 13.32 8.48 -15.07
N GLY A 34 12.28 8.68 -15.90
CA GLY A 34 10.91 8.27 -15.56
C GLY A 34 10.77 6.76 -15.37
N ALA A 35 11.41 5.95 -16.22
CA ALA A 35 11.39 4.49 -16.09
C ALA A 35 12.05 4.03 -14.78
N VAL A 36 13.24 4.56 -14.45
CA VAL A 36 13.97 4.22 -13.22
C VAL A 36 13.19 4.66 -11.97
N GLN A 37 12.57 5.84 -11.99
CA GLN A 37 11.75 6.31 -10.87
C GLN A 37 10.51 5.43 -10.66
N ASN A 38 9.86 4.99 -11.74
CA ASN A 38 8.69 4.11 -11.68
C ASN A 38 9.04 2.72 -11.13
N GLU A 39 10.14 2.10 -11.61
CA GLU A 39 10.62 0.81 -11.10
C GLU A 39 10.95 0.90 -9.62
N TYR A 40 11.65 1.96 -9.20
CA TYR A 40 11.99 2.19 -7.81
C TYR A 40 10.76 2.38 -6.91
N GLN A 41 9.72 3.08 -7.38
CA GLN A 41 8.46 3.21 -6.65
C GLN A 41 7.72 1.86 -6.53
N PHE A 42 7.73 1.06 -7.60
CA PHE A 42 7.11 -0.26 -7.62
C PHE A 42 7.81 -1.22 -6.64
N ASP A 43 9.13 -1.27 -6.65
CA ASP A 43 9.94 -2.10 -5.73
C ASP A 43 9.72 -1.71 -4.27
N LYS A 44 9.64 -0.40 -3.98
CA LYS A 44 9.27 0.09 -2.64
C LYS A 44 7.88 -0.35 -2.23
N GLY A 45 6.95 -0.34 -3.17
CA GLY A 45 5.60 -0.86 -2.98
C GLY A 45 5.59 -2.32 -2.57
N ILE A 46 6.34 -3.15 -3.31
CA ILE A 46 6.44 -4.59 -3.06
C ILE A 46 7.04 -4.82 -1.68
N SER A 47 8.19 -4.21 -1.41
CA SER A 47 8.87 -4.33 -0.11
C SER A 47 7.96 -3.90 1.05
N THR A 48 7.17 -2.85 0.87
CA THR A 48 6.20 -2.40 1.88
C THR A 48 5.10 -3.44 2.11
N MET A 49 4.53 -4.01 1.05
CA MET A 49 3.50 -5.05 1.18
C MET A 49 4.06 -6.34 1.78
N GLU A 50 5.29 -6.74 1.44
CA GLU A 50 5.96 -7.88 2.06
C GLU A 50 6.22 -7.66 3.55
N LEU A 51 6.63 -6.44 3.94
CA LEU A 51 6.84 -6.08 5.35
C LEU A 51 5.53 -6.08 6.13
N LEU A 52 4.44 -5.56 5.56
CA LEU A 52 3.12 -5.56 6.16
C LEU A 52 2.54 -6.99 6.28
N ALA A 53 2.81 -7.85 5.31
CA ALA A 53 2.39 -9.25 5.34
C ALA A 53 3.20 -10.06 6.36
N SER A 54 4.53 -9.93 6.37
CA SER A 54 5.41 -10.66 7.29
C SER A 54 5.26 -10.24 8.74
N SER A 55 4.97 -8.96 9.01
CA SER A 55 4.72 -8.45 10.36
C SER A 55 3.35 -8.84 10.92
N GLY A 56 2.42 -9.35 10.10
CA GLY A 56 1.03 -9.63 10.50
C GLY A 56 0.15 -8.39 10.62
N VAL A 57 0.70 -7.18 10.46
CA VAL A 57 -0.04 -5.91 10.54
C VAL A 57 -1.19 -5.87 9.55
N LEU A 58 -0.97 -6.36 8.33
CA LEU A 58 -1.98 -6.38 7.29
C LEU A 58 -3.14 -7.32 7.64
N GLN A 59 -2.83 -8.43 8.32
CA GLN A 59 -3.80 -9.40 8.82
C GLN A 59 -4.68 -8.79 9.91
N ASP A 60 -4.05 -8.13 10.88
CA ASP A 60 -4.73 -7.52 12.01
C ASP A 60 -5.57 -6.31 11.56
N ALA A 61 -5.08 -5.51 10.61
CA ALA A 61 -5.83 -4.40 10.03
C ALA A 61 -7.07 -4.84 9.24
N VAL A 62 -6.99 -5.93 8.46
CA VAL A 62 -8.15 -6.52 7.77
C VAL A 62 -9.21 -6.98 8.78
N LEU A 63 -8.79 -7.70 9.83
CA LEU A 63 -9.70 -8.17 10.87
C LEU A 63 -10.41 -7.01 11.56
N LEU A 64 -9.65 -6.02 12.04
CA LEU A 64 -10.23 -4.85 12.72
C LEU A 64 -11.20 -4.08 11.82
N TYR A 65 -10.92 -3.97 10.52
CA TYR A 65 -11.83 -3.34 9.57
C TYR A 65 -13.15 -4.10 9.40
N TYR A 66 -13.09 -5.43 9.31
CA TYR A 66 -14.29 -6.25 9.09
C TYR A 66 -15.17 -6.42 10.33
N PHE A 67 -14.57 -6.29 11.51
CA PHE A 67 -15.25 -6.51 12.79
C PHE A 67 -15.70 -5.22 13.47
N ASP A 68 -15.63 -4.08 12.79
CA ASP A 68 -16.09 -2.78 13.30
C ASP A 68 -17.63 -2.76 13.48
N GLU A 69 -18.08 -2.71 14.73
CA GLU A 69 -19.49 -2.46 15.08
C GLU A 69 -19.74 -0.96 15.16
N GLU A 70 -20.27 -0.35 14.08
CA GLU A 70 -20.84 1.02 13.86
C GLU A 70 -20.17 2.27 14.47
N ASN A 71 -19.47 2.18 15.61
CA ASN A 71 -18.79 3.23 16.36
C ASN A 71 -17.46 3.69 15.71
N GLY A 72 -16.94 2.98 14.70
CA GLY A 72 -15.77 3.42 13.92
C GLY A 72 -14.41 3.31 14.63
N ALA A 73 -14.38 2.89 15.89
CA ALA A 73 -13.16 2.84 16.70
C ALA A 73 -12.17 1.78 16.18
N LEU A 74 -12.68 0.60 15.78
CA LEU A 74 -11.85 -0.49 15.25
C LEU A 74 -11.26 -0.11 13.89
N LYS A 75 -12.06 0.58 13.06
CA LYS A 75 -11.62 1.15 11.78
C LYS A 75 -10.55 2.23 11.95
N ASN A 76 -10.65 3.09 12.96
CA ASN A 76 -9.63 4.11 13.20
C ASN A 76 -8.30 3.50 13.64
N LYS A 77 -8.32 2.47 14.50
CA LYS A 77 -7.11 1.74 14.89
C LYS A 77 -6.50 0.98 13.71
N SER A 78 -7.31 0.36 12.85
CA SER A 78 -6.80 -0.29 11.64
C SER A 78 -6.11 0.72 10.70
N ILE A 79 -6.70 1.91 10.55
CA ILE A 79 -6.11 3.03 9.78
C ILE A 79 -4.79 3.48 10.41
N GLN A 80 -4.73 3.63 11.74
CA GLN A 80 -3.52 4.03 12.45
C GLN A 80 -2.38 3.03 12.25
N LEU A 81 -2.64 1.73 12.48
CA LEU A 81 -1.65 0.65 12.32
C LEU A 81 -1.06 0.63 10.90
N LEU A 82 -1.91 0.81 9.88
CA LEU A 82 -1.49 0.88 8.49
C LEU A 82 -0.69 2.16 8.20
N ASN A 83 -1.09 3.31 8.74
CA ASN A 83 -0.41 4.58 8.50
C ASN A 83 0.99 4.63 9.14
N GLU A 84 1.16 4.04 10.32
CA GLU A 84 2.46 3.94 11.01
C GLU A 84 3.41 2.97 10.29
N SER A 85 2.86 1.94 9.65
CA SER A 85 3.65 0.88 9.01
C SER A 85 3.98 1.19 7.54
N ILE A 86 3.16 1.98 6.84
CA ILE A 86 3.38 2.35 5.43
C ILE A 86 4.21 3.63 5.35
N ARG A 87 5.51 3.47 5.02
CA ARG A 87 6.44 4.58 4.78
C ARG A 87 6.37 5.12 3.34
N LEU A 88 5.17 5.29 2.80
CA LEU A 88 4.93 5.86 1.47
C LEU A 88 4.22 7.20 1.59
N ASN A 89 4.55 8.15 0.71
CA ASN A 89 3.98 9.50 0.74
C ASN A 89 2.69 9.63 -0.10
N ASN A 90 2.63 8.92 -1.24
CA ASN A 90 1.52 8.96 -2.19
C ASN A 90 0.97 7.54 -2.41
N TYR A 91 -0.06 7.16 -1.66
CA TYR A 91 -0.61 5.81 -1.77
C TYR A 91 -2.10 5.75 -1.41
N LYS A 92 -2.75 4.72 -1.94
CA LYS A 92 -4.14 4.38 -1.61
C LYS A 92 -4.24 2.88 -1.36
N LEU A 93 -4.71 2.49 -0.19
CA LEU A 93 -4.91 1.10 0.19
C LEU A 93 -6.40 0.77 0.19
N GLN A 94 -6.77 -0.27 -0.55
CA GLN A 94 -8.12 -0.79 -0.65
C GLN A 94 -8.19 -2.22 -0.11
N ILE A 95 -9.27 -2.53 0.60
CA ILE A 95 -9.61 -3.90 1.02
C ILE A 95 -10.96 -4.24 0.39
N ASP A 96 -10.99 -5.28 -0.43
CA ASP A 96 -12.20 -5.75 -1.11
C ASP A 96 -12.96 -4.62 -1.83
N ASN A 97 -12.20 -3.77 -2.53
CA ASN A 97 -12.61 -2.56 -3.26
C ASN A 97 -13.06 -1.36 -2.42
N ASN A 98 -13.08 -1.47 -1.09
CA ASN A 98 -13.31 -0.34 -0.21
C ASN A 98 -11.99 0.37 0.10
N THR A 99 -11.97 1.70 -0.03
CA THR A 99 -10.77 2.49 0.31
C THR A 99 -10.70 2.66 1.81
N ILE A 100 -9.70 2.07 2.45
CA ILE A 100 -9.47 2.20 3.89
C ILE A 100 -8.61 3.41 4.18
N LEU A 101 -7.57 3.61 3.36
CA LEU A 101 -6.59 4.65 3.60
C LEU A 101 -6.12 5.26 2.28
N SER A 102 -5.97 6.58 2.27
CA SER A 102 -5.47 7.34 1.13
C SER A 102 -4.63 8.50 1.66
N LYS A 103 -3.40 8.62 1.17
CA LYS A 103 -2.47 9.70 1.52
C LYS A 103 -1.94 10.32 0.25
N ASN A 104 -2.24 11.61 0.05
CA ASN A 104 -1.80 12.44 -1.09
C ASN A 104 -1.96 11.78 -2.47
N PHE A 105 -2.95 10.89 -2.61
CA PHE A 105 -3.15 10.13 -3.83
C PHE A 105 -4.00 10.93 -4.81
N ASN A 106 -3.37 11.51 -5.82
CA ASN A 106 -4.07 12.04 -6.99
C ASN A 106 -4.41 10.88 -7.92
N GLY A 107 -5.67 10.76 -8.32
CA GLY A 107 -6.27 9.58 -8.95
C GLY A 107 -5.70 9.08 -10.29
N SER A 108 -4.54 9.56 -10.73
CA SER A 108 -3.82 9.09 -11.91
C SER A 108 -2.73 8.06 -11.52
N SER A 109 -3.12 6.93 -10.93
CA SER A 109 -2.16 5.86 -10.63
C SER A 109 -2.08 4.84 -11.77
N SER A 110 -0.89 4.60 -12.30
CA SER A 110 -0.63 3.57 -13.33
C SER A 110 -0.31 2.18 -12.75
N TYR A 111 -0.04 2.06 -11.43
CA TYR A 111 0.45 0.82 -10.83
C TYR A 111 -0.27 0.48 -9.50
N TYR A 112 -0.57 -0.80 -9.32
CA TYR A 112 -1.14 -1.34 -8.08
C TYR A 112 -0.51 -2.70 -7.77
N ILE A 113 -0.36 -2.98 -6.48
CA ILE A 113 0.13 -4.24 -5.95
C ILE A 113 -1.02 -4.93 -5.24
N ILE A 114 -1.30 -6.17 -5.63
CA ILE A 114 -2.34 -6.99 -4.99
C ILE A 114 -1.66 -7.94 -4.01
N ALA A 115 -2.06 -7.86 -2.74
CA ALA A 115 -1.83 -8.91 -1.77
C ALA A 115 -3.15 -9.62 -1.47
N THR A 116 -3.15 -10.94 -1.58
CA THR A 116 -4.26 -11.77 -1.09
C THR A 116 -3.95 -12.15 0.35
N VAL A 117 -4.80 -11.72 1.27
CA VAL A 117 -4.60 -11.91 2.70
C VAL A 117 -5.43 -13.10 3.12
N THR A 118 -4.73 -14.15 3.51
CA THR A 118 -5.32 -15.28 4.21
C THR A 118 -4.80 -15.22 5.63
N LEU A 119 -5.71 -15.24 6.60
CA LEU A 119 -5.35 -15.25 8.02
C LEU A 119 -4.51 -16.51 8.29
N ASN A 120 -3.19 -16.37 8.48
CA ASN A 120 -2.30 -17.53 8.74
C ASN A 120 -2.35 -17.94 10.22
N ARG A 121 -3.55 -18.21 10.71
CA ARG A 121 -3.83 -18.54 12.11
C ARG A 121 -4.51 -19.91 12.15
N SER A 122 -4.31 -20.66 13.23
CA SER A 122 -4.99 -21.96 13.40
C SER A 122 -6.48 -21.73 13.70
N GLU A 123 -7.35 -22.61 13.20
CA GLU A 123 -8.78 -22.56 13.51
C GLU A 123 -9.05 -22.58 15.02
N GLY A 124 -9.90 -21.66 15.48
CA GLY A 124 -10.23 -21.47 16.89
C GLY A 124 -10.67 -20.04 17.21
N TRP A 125 -10.91 -19.77 18.49
CA TRP A 125 -11.31 -18.46 18.99
C TRP A 125 -10.10 -17.56 19.23
N TYR A 126 -10.21 -16.32 18.77
CA TYR A 126 -9.30 -15.22 19.05
C TYR A 126 -10.08 -14.11 19.74
N VAL A 127 -9.42 -13.24 20.49
CA VAL A 127 -10.10 -12.16 21.22
C VAL A 127 -9.58 -10.84 20.71
N ILE A 128 -10.48 -9.99 20.21
CA ILE A 128 -10.22 -8.57 20.05
C ILE A 128 -10.46 -7.93 21.42
N TYR A 129 -9.43 -7.33 22.00
CA TYR A 129 -9.48 -6.76 23.34
C TYR A 129 -8.83 -5.38 23.36
N GLY A 130 -9.32 -4.50 24.22
CA GLY A 130 -8.78 -3.16 24.32
C GLY A 130 -9.67 -2.15 25.01
N ASP A 131 -9.29 -0.89 24.86
CA ASP A 131 -10.07 0.27 25.24
C ASP A 131 -10.24 1.23 24.04
N GLU A 132 -10.84 2.40 24.29
CA GLU A 132 -11.09 3.41 23.26
C GLU A 132 -9.81 3.94 22.58
N ASN A 133 -8.62 3.74 23.18
CA ASN A 133 -7.34 4.23 22.70
C ASN A 133 -6.40 3.11 22.20
N ASP A 134 -6.55 1.89 22.72
CA ASP A 134 -5.71 0.76 22.38
C ASP A 134 -6.50 -0.53 22.16
N ILE A 135 -6.71 -0.87 20.90
CA ILE A 135 -7.36 -2.12 20.47
C ILE A 135 -6.33 -3.07 19.88
N ASN A 136 -6.32 -4.30 20.39
CA ASN A 136 -5.40 -5.37 20.02
C ASN A 136 -6.15 -6.67 19.72
N ILE A 137 -5.50 -7.59 19.02
CA ILE A 137 -5.97 -8.96 18.83
C ILE A 137 -5.04 -9.96 19.52
N SER A 138 -5.62 -10.96 20.19
CA SER A 138 -4.83 -11.97 20.88
C SER A 138 -4.01 -12.81 19.90
N ASN A 139 -2.71 -12.98 20.17
CA ASN A 139 -1.86 -13.92 19.43
C ASN A 139 -2.06 -15.38 19.86
N LYS A 140 -2.83 -15.62 20.93
CA LYS A 140 -3.16 -16.96 21.43
C LYS A 140 -4.50 -17.41 20.88
N ARG A 141 -4.57 -18.69 20.53
CA ARG A 141 -5.78 -19.41 20.14
C ARG A 141 -6.46 -20.01 21.37
N TYR A 142 -7.77 -19.84 21.46
CA TYR A 142 -8.62 -20.48 22.46
C TYR A 142 -9.52 -21.51 21.77
N ILE A 143 -9.76 -22.65 22.45
CA ILE A 143 -10.61 -23.72 21.92
C ILE A 143 -12.08 -23.41 22.19
N ASP A 144 -12.36 -22.84 23.36
CA ASP A 144 -13.72 -22.54 23.81
C ASP A 144 -13.98 -21.03 23.91
N TYR A 145 -15.22 -20.64 23.59
CA TYR A 145 -15.67 -19.26 23.71
C TYR A 145 -15.58 -18.73 25.15
N SER A 146 -15.93 -19.57 26.13
CA SER A 146 -15.88 -19.24 27.56
C SER A 146 -14.46 -18.90 28.01
N ASP A 147 -13.47 -19.61 27.46
CA ASP A 147 -12.07 -19.38 27.76
C ASP A 147 -11.58 -18.10 27.10
N ALA A 148 -12.04 -17.81 25.88
CA ALA A 148 -11.72 -16.60 25.15
C ALA A 148 -12.27 -15.34 25.85
N ILE A 149 -13.57 -15.34 26.20
CA ILE A 149 -14.23 -14.16 26.79
C ILE A 149 -13.75 -13.83 28.20
N SER A 150 -13.34 -14.84 28.97
CA SER A 150 -12.87 -14.66 30.34
C SER A 150 -11.41 -14.22 30.43
N LYS A 151 -10.65 -14.28 29.31
CA LYS A 151 -9.20 -14.08 29.36
C LYS A 151 -8.74 -12.64 29.42
N TYR A 152 -9.54 -11.72 28.87
CA TYR A 152 -9.22 -10.30 28.81
C TYR A 152 -10.33 -9.51 29.51
N ASN A 153 -9.95 -8.77 30.55
CA ASN A 153 -10.87 -7.92 31.31
C ASN A 153 -10.70 -6.46 30.89
N THR A 154 -11.10 -6.16 29.66
CA THR A 154 -10.99 -4.84 29.01
C THR A 154 -12.36 -4.34 28.59
N ASN A 155 -12.50 -3.02 28.37
CA ASN A 155 -13.77 -2.38 28.00
C ASN A 155 -14.33 -2.96 26.69
N ILE A 156 -13.46 -3.14 25.70
CA ILE A 156 -13.76 -3.88 24.47
C ILE A 156 -13.26 -5.30 24.68
N ARG A 157 -14.17 -6.28 24.58
CA ARG A 157 -13.83 -7.71 24.55
C ARG A 157 -14.76 -8.42 23.58
N MET A 158 -14.22 -8.84 22.43
CA MET A 158 -14.99 -9.53 21.41
C MET A 158 -14.26 -10.80 20.97
N PRO A 159 -14.75 -11.98 21.40
CA PRO A 159 -14.27 -13.24 20.88
C PRO A 159 -14.73 -13.41 19.42
N VAL A 160 -13.78 -13.63 18.53
CA VAL A 160 -14.00 -13.86 17.10
C VAL A 160 -13.56 -15.27 16.76
N TYR A 161 -14.45 -16.05 16.15
CA TYR A 161 -14.12 -17.37 15.66
C TYR A 161 -13.46 -17.29 14.29
N TYR A 162 -12.27 -17.86 14.19
CA TYR A 162 -11.60 -18.06 12.93
C TYR A 162 -11.77 -19.51 12.47
N SER A 163 -12.41 -19.72 11.31
CA SER A 163 -12.49 -21.03 10.66
C SER A 163 -11.51 -21.11 9.51
N LYS A 164 -10.94 -22.31 9.28
CA LYS A 164 -10.04 -22.59 8.15
C LYS A 164 -10.65 -22.25 6.78
N ASN A 165 -11.97 -22.10 6.70
CA ASN A 165 -12.73 -21.83 5.48
C ASN A 165 -13.08 -20.35 5.25
N THR A 166 -12.53 -19.41 6.03
CA THR A 166 -12.74 -17.97 5.77
C THR A 166 -12.18 -17.60 4.40
N THR A 167 -13.00 -16.98 3.56
CA THR A 167 -12.61 -16.45 2.27
C THR A 167 -11.49 -15.41 2.42
N SER A 168 -10.47 -15.49 1.58
CA SER A 168 -9.35 -14.53 1.56
C SER A 168 -9.81 -13.12 1.20
N SER A 169 -9.26 -12.10 1.85
CA SER A 169 -9.50 -10.69 1.50
C SER A 169 -8.47 -10.19 0.49
N LYS A 170 -8.91 -9.46 -0.52
CA LYS A 170 -8.01 -8.85 -1.51
C LYS A 170 -7.63 -7.45 -1.04
N VAL A 171 -6.36 -7.24 -0.73
CA VAL A 171 -5.81 -5.93 -0.40
C VAL A 171 -5.02 -5.39 -1.59
N LYS A 172 -5.40 -4.21 -2.05
CA LYS A 172 -4.75 -3.53 -3.18
C LYS A 172 -4.06 -2.27 -2.67
N LEU A 173 -2.75 -2.18 -2.86
CA LEU A 173 -1.97 -0.97 -2.62
C LEU A 173 -1.71 -0.29 -3.96
N TYR A 174 -2.32 0.88 -4.16
CA TYR A 174 -2.07 1.77 -5.28
C TYR A 174 -0.98 2.76 -4.88
N ILE A 175 -0.02 2.98 -5.77
CA ILE A 175 1.10 3.89 -5.56
C ILE A 175 0.97 5.01 -6.59
N GLY A 176 1.01 6.25 -6.11
CA GLY A 176 0.96 7.44 -6.95
C GLY A 176 2.37 7.93 -7.26
N GLY A 177 2.64 8.17 -8.55
CA GLY A 177 3.82 8.89 -9.03
C GLY A 177 3.77 10.37 -8.70
#